data_AF-A0A1Z9WGH9-F1
#
_entry.id   AF-A0A1Z9WGH9-F1
#
_cell.length_a   1.000
_cell.length_b   1.000
_cell.length_c   1.000
_cell.angle_alpha   90.00
_cell.angle_beta   90.00
_cell.angle_gamma   90.00
#
_symmetry.space_group_name_H-M   'P 1'
#
loop_
_entity.id
_entity.type
_entity.pdbx_description
1 polymer ?
#
loop_
_entity_poly.entity_id
_entity_poly.type
_entity_poly.pdbx_seq_one_letter_code
_entity_poly.pdbx_strand_id
1 'polypeptide(L)'
;MVKKVLKSAAAVLAILICLGLAGYVATGPERPNPESASTAWLESGAYQVGRAELVFVDDNRPTGENRGLPAKPQRTLPTTVWFPRALEAALPLIIHSHGIVSNRTEMAYLAESMASHGYLVAATDYPLTS
;
A
#
# COMPACT_ATOMS: atom_id res chain seq x y z
N MET A 1 -15.57 19.58 44.14
CA MET A 1 -14.43 18.64 44.16
C MET A 1 -14.16 18.01 42.80
N VAL A 2 -15.15 17.39 42.15
CA VAL A 2 -15.04 16.75 40.82
C VAL A 2 -14.47 17.66 39.72
N LYS A 3 -14.91 18.92 39.61
CA LYS A 3 -14.39 19.88 38.61
C LYS A 3 -12.89 20.19 38.77
N LYS A 4 -12.33 20.13 39.99
CA LYS A 4 -10.91 20.39 40.25
C LYS A 4 -10.06 19.17 39.85
N VAL A 5 -10.53 17.98 40.20
CA VAL A 5 -9.93 16.70 39.79
C VAL A 5 -9.91 16.59 38.26
N LEU A 6 -11.02 16.94 37.59
CA LEU A 6 -11.11 16.88 36.12
C LEU A 6 -10.13 17.85 35.44
N LYS A 7 -9.98 19.07 35.96
CA LYS A 7 -9.00 20.04 35.43
C LYS A 7 -7.56 19.56 35.60
N SER A 8 -7.24 19.02 36.78
CA SER A 8 -5.91 18.45 37.05
C SER A 8 -5.62 17.25 36.15
N ALA A 9 -6.59 16.35 35.96
CA ALA A 9 -6.45 15.21 35.06
C ALA A 9 -6.25 15.65 33.59
N ALA A 10 -7.01 16.66 33.13
CA ALA A 10 -6.84 17.21 31.78
C ALA A 10 -5.47 17.87 31.58
N ALA A 11 -4.96 18.60 32.59
CA ALA A 11 -3.63 19.20 32.53
C ALA A 11 -2.52 18.14 32.46
N VAL A 12 -2.63 17.07 33.26
CA VAL A 12 -1.69 15.94 33.21
C VAL A 12 -1.75 15.25 31.85
N LEU A 13 -2.95 15.00 31.32
CA LEU A 13 -3.11 14.40 30.00
C LEU A 13 -2.47 15.26 28.90
N ALA A 14 -2.68 16.58 28.94
CA ALA A 14 -2.06 17.50 27.99
C ALA A 14 -0.53 17.46 28.08
N ILE A 15 0.04 17.44 29.29
CA ILE A 15 1.50 17.31 29.49
C ILE A 15 2.01 15.98 28.91
N LEU A 16 1.31 14.87 29.17
CA LEU A 16 1.71 13.57 28.63
C LEU A 16 1.66 13.53 27.10
N ILE A 17 0.65 14.14 26.49
CA ILE A 17 0.56 14.28 25.02
C ILE A 17 1.74 15.12 24.50
N CYS A 18 2.04 16.25 25.13
CA CYS A 18 3.17 17.10 24.72
C CYS A 18 4.52 16.37 24.84
N LEU A 19 4.74 15.64 25.95
CA LEU A 19 5.95 14.85 26.14
C LEU A 19 6.04 13.71 25.13
N GLY A 20 4.93 13.03 24.86
CA GLY A 20 4.85 11.99 23.83
C GLY A 20 5.18 12.55 22.44
N LEU A 21 4.64 13.71 22.08
CA LEU A 21 4.90 14.37 20.80
C LEU A 21 6.37 14.85 20.71
N ALA A 22 6.92 15.43 21.77
CA ALA A 22 8.31 15.85 21.81
C ALA A 22 9.26 14.65 21.65
N GLY A 23 8.96 13.54 22.33
CA GLY A 23 9.67 12.28 22.16
C GLY A 23 9.61 11.78 20.72
N TYR A 24 8.41 11.72 20.14
CA TYR A 24 8.21 11.31 18.74
C TYR A 24 8.98 12.18 17.74
N VAL A 25 8.99 13.51 17.91
CA VAL A 25 9.73 14.41 17.03
C VAL A 25 11.24 14.24 17.20
N ALA A 26 11.72 14.05 18.44
CA ALA A 26 13.14 13.89 18.73
C ALA A 26 13.72 12.54 18.28
N THR A 27 12.90 11.48 18.24
CA THR A 27 13.33 10.13 17.85
C THR A 27 12.75 9.67 16.52
N GLY A 28 12.00 10.54 15.83
CA GLY A 28 11.42 10.27 14.53
C GLY A 28 12.49 10.07 13.46
N PRO A 29 12.17 9.34 12.38
CA PRO A 29 13.11 9.16 11.29
C PRO A 29 13.46 10.50 10.64
N GLU A 30 14.74 10.71 10.36
CA GLU A 30 15.20 11.88 9.63
C GLU A 30 14.61 11.90 8.21
N ARG A 31 14.19 13.07 7.76
CA ARG A 31 13.77 13.25 6.37
C ARG A 31 15.00 13.17 5.45
N PRO A 32 14.84 12.67 4.23
CA PRO A 32 15.92 12.74 3.24
C PRO A 32 16.33 14.20 3.00
N ASN A 33 17.59 14.41 2.59
CA ASN A 33 18.09 15.73 2.21
C ASN A 33 17.16 16.35 1.14
N PRO A 34 16.66 17.59 1.32
CA PRO A 34 15.77 18.25 0.34
C PRO A 34 16.29 18.27 -1.09
N GLU A 35 17.61 18.29 -1.29
CA GLU A 35 18.25 18.30 -2.62
C GLU A 35 18.54 16.89 -3.17
N SER A 36 18.19 15.83 -2.44
CA SER A 36 18.41 14.45 -2.87
C SER A 36 17.34 13.97 -3.85
N ALA A 37 17.74 13.06 -4.75
CA ALA A 37 16.80 12.38 -5.65
C ALA A 37 15.70 11.63 -4.87
N SER A 38 16.00 11.09 -3.68
CA SER A 38 15.02 10.40 -2.84
C SER A 38 13.86 11.29 -2.40
N THR A 39 14.09 12.59 -2.20
CA THR A 39 13.04 13.54 -1.84
C THR A 39 12.02 13.70 -2.96
N ALA A 40 12.45 13.67 -4.22
CA ALA A 40 11.56 13.78 -5.37
C ALA A 40 10.55 12.61 -5.44
N TRP A 41 10.94 11.42 -4.97
CA TRP A 41 10.08 10.23 -4.95
C TRP A 41 9.01 10.25 -3.83
N LEU A 42 9.09 11.19 -2.88
CA LEU A 42 8.07 11.36 -1.86
C LEU A 42 6.84 12.11 -2.38
N GLU A 43 6.99 12.84 -3.48
CA GLU A 43 5.91 13.55 -4.14
C GLU A 43 5.17 12.65 -5.14
N SER A 44 3.94 13.03 -5.47
CA SER A 44 3.23 12.38 -6.59
C SER A 44 3.87 12.76 -7.92
N GLY A 45 3.90 11.82 -8.86
CA GLY A 45 4.40 12.06 -10.20
C GLY A 45 3.43 12.89 -11.06
N ALA A 46 3.82 13.14 -12.32
CA ALA A 46 3.13 14.04 -13.23
C ALA A 46 1.75 13.55 -13.71
N TYR A 47 1.44 12.26 -13.54
CA TYR A 47 0.23 11.66 -14.08
C TYR A 47 -0.81 11.42 -12.99
N GLN A 48 -2.08 11.69 -13.33
CA GLN A 48 -3.19 11.21 -12.51
C GLN A 48 -3.31 9.69 -12.63
N VAL A 49 -3.65 9.00 -11.55
CA VAL A 49 -3.69 7.53 -11.51
C VAL A 49 -5.11 7.02 -11.74
N GLY A 50 -5.27 6.11 -12.70
CA GLY A 50 -6.44 5.26 -12.88
C GLY A 50 -6.24 3.88 -12.24
N ARG A 51 -7.36 3.20 -11.98
CA ARG A 51 -7.39 1.84 -11.43
C ARG A 51 -8.40 0.99 -12.18
N ALA A 52 -8.05 -0.27 -12.44
CA ALA A 52 -8.94 -1.28 -13.01
C ALA A 52 -8.82 -2.59 -12.21
N GLU A 53 -9.90 -3.35 -12.17
CA GLU A 53 -9.94 -4.70 -11.61
C GLU A 53 -10.15 -5.69 -12.76
N LEU A 54 -9.25 -6.66 -12.86
CA LEU A 54 -9.25 -7.70 -13.89
C LEU A 54 -9.28 -9.07 -13.21
N VAL A 55 -9.85 -10.06 -13.90
CA VAL A 55 -9.83 -11.45 -13.43
C VAL A 55 -9.18 -12.29 -14.51
N PHE A 56 -7.99 -12.82 -14.23
CA PHE A 56 -7.33 -13.77 -15.10
C PHE A 56 -7.61 -15.19 -14.62
N VAL A 57 -7.88 -16.09 -15.56
CA VAL A 57 -8.09 -17.52 -15.27
C VAL A 57 -7.11 -18.31 -16.12
N ASP A 58 -6.29 -19.12 -15.48
CA ASP A 58 -5.46 -20.13 -16.15
C ASP A 58 -6.19 -21.47 -16.07
N ASP A 59 -6.80 -21.84 -17.19
CA ASP A 59 -7.55 -23.10 -17.37
C ASP A 59 -6.64 -24.30 -17.65
N ASN A 60 -5.34 -24.08 -17.90
CA ASN A 60 -4.40 -25.15 -18.21
C ASN A 60 -3.70 -25.70 -16.96
N ARG A 61 -3.80 -25.01 -15.82
CA ARG A 61 -3.14 -25.41 -14.57
C ARG A 61 -4.13 -25.40 -13.38
N PRO A 62 -4.31 -26.54 -12.69
CA PRO A 62 -5.06 -26.56 -11.45
C PRO A 62 -4.29 -25.89 -10.30
N THR A 63 -5.01 -25.51 -9.24
CA THR A 63 -4.42 -25.11 -7.97
C THR A 63 -4.51 -26.27 -7.00
N GLY A 64 -3.37 -26.80 -6.55
CA GLY A 64 -3.34 -27.87 -5.56
C GLY A 64 -3.91 -27.42 -4.20
N GLU A 65 -4.22 -28.38 -3.33
CA GLU A 65 -4.63 -28.07 -1.96
C GLU A 65 -3.54 -27.29 -1.21
N ASN A 66 -3.95 -26.42 -0.30
CA ASN A 66 -3.00 -25.65 0.50
C ASN A 66 -3.62 -25.30 1.87
N ARG A 67 -2.88 -25.55 2.95
CA ARG A 67 -3.28 -25.21 4.34
C ARG A 67 -4.68 -25.71 4.72
N GLY A 68 -5.08 -26.89 4.26
CA GLY A 68 -6.41 -27.48 4.53
C GLY A 68 -7.53 -26.92 3.64
N LEU A 69 -7.22 -25.99 2.73
CA LEU A 69 -8.17 -25.58 1.68
C LEU A 69 -8.11 -26.58 0.52
N PRO A 70 -9.27 -27.02 0.00
CA PRO A 70 -9.33 -27.99 -1.08
C PRO A 70 -8.73 -27.44 -2.37
N ALA A 71 -8.19 -28.35 -3.19
CA ALA A 71 -7.71 -28.03 -4.53
C ALA A 71 -8.81 -27.39 -5.39
N LYS A 72 -8.40 -26.54 -6.34
CA LYS A 72 -9.28 -25.94 -7.35
C LYS A 72 -8.90 -26.44 -8.74
N PRO A 73 -9.88 -26.68 -9.63
CA PRO A 73 -9.61 -27.18 -10.98
C PRO A 73 -8.89 -26.16 -11.86
N GLN A 74 -9.03 -24.86 -11.57
CA GLN A 74 -8.37 -23.77 -12.29
C GLN A 74 -7.61 -22.84 -11.33
N ARG A 75 -6.71 -22.03 -11.91
CA ARG A 75 -5.99 -20.99 -11.19
C ARG A 75 -6.54 -19.61 -11.55
N THR A 76 -7.40 -19.08 -10.67
CA THR A 76 -7.97 -17.73 -10.77
C THR A 76 -7.06 -16.71 -10.08
N LEU A 77 -6.80 -15.60 -10.75
CA LEU A 77 -5.87 -14.53 -10.36
C LEU A 77 -6.58 -13.16 -10.44
N PRO A 78 -7.41 -12.81 -9.45
CA PRO A 78 -7.96 -11.45 -9.33
C PRO A 78 -6.81 -10.45 -9.27
N THR A 79 -6.80 -9.48 -10.17
CA THR A 79 -5.68 -8.55 -10.38
C THR A 79 -6.16 -7.12 -10.37
N THR A 80 -5.53 -6.29 -9.56
CA THR A 80 -5.70 -4.83 -9.61
C THR A 80 -4.61 -4.25 -10.50
N VAL A 81 -4.98 -3.33 -11.38
CA VAL A 81 -4.05 -2.60 -12.24
C VAL A 81 -4.15 -1.10 -11.95
N TRP A 82 -3.01 -0.45 -11.72
CA TRP A 82 -2.87 1.00 -11.62
C TRP A 82 -2.10 1.52 -12.82
N PHE A 83 -2.56 2.62 -13.40
CA PHE A 83 -2.01 3.17 -14.63
C PHE A 83 -2.08 4.69 -14.68
N PRO A 84 -1.13 5.37 -15.35
CA PRO A 84 -1.22 6.79 -15.64
C PRO A 84 -2.39 7.06 -16.60
N ARG A 85 -3.29 7.98 -16.23
CA ARG A 85 -4.35 8.45 -17.12
C ARG A 85 -3.77 9.31 -18.24
N ALA A 86 -4.41 9.25 -19.40
CA ALA A 86 -4.08 10.05 -20.59
C ALA A 86 -2.64 9.87 -21.11
N LEU A 87 -1.98 8.77 -20.75
CA LEU A 87 -0.70 8.37 -21.33
C LEU A 87 -0.92 7.20 -22.29
N GLU A 88 -1.11 7.51 -23.57
CA GLU A 88 -1.32 6.52 -24.64
C GLU A 88 0.02 6.10 -25.26
N ALA A 89 0.80 5.32 -24.51
CA ALA A 89 2.09 4.79 -24.94
C ALA A 89 2.32 3.38 -24.38
N ALA A 90 3.31 2.66 -24.92
CA ALA A 90 3.79 1.44 -24.28
C ALA A 90 4.46 1.78 -22.94
N LEU A 91 3.92 1.26 -21.85
CA LEU A 91 4.36 1.57 -20.49
C LEU A 91 5.28 0.47 -19.95
N PRO A 92 6.31 0.81 -19.16
CA PRO A 92 7.03 -0.18 -18.37
C PRO A 92 6.08 -0.83 -17.36
N LEU A 93 5.99 -2.16 -17.39
CA LEU A 93 5.14 -2.95 -16.51
C LEU A 93 5.90 -3.40 -15.26
N ILE A 94 5.31 -3.14 -14.10
CA ILE A 94 5.71 -3.68 -12.80
C ILE A 94 4.63 -4.68 -12.35
N ILE A 95 5.05 -5.89 -11.99
CA ILE A 95 4.16 -6.88 -11.38
C ILE A 95 4.54 -7.03 -9.91
N HIS A 96 3.56 -6.80 -9.02
CA HIS A 96 3.72 -6.99 -7.59
C HIS A 96 3.05 -8.30 -7.15
N SER A 97 3.85 -9.17 -6.52
CA SER A 97 3.38 -10.36 -5.82
C SER A 97 3.42 -10.08 -4.33
N HIS A 98 2.26 -10.18 -3.66
CA HIS A 98 2.21 -10.03 -2.21
C HIS A 98 2.85 -11.22 -1.49
N GLY A 99 3.15 -11.04 -0.20
CA GLY A 99 3.65 -12.09 0.69
C GLY A 99 2.56 -13.05 1.18
N ILE A 100 2.93 -14.01 2.02
CA ILE A 100 1.99 -14.97 2.63
C ILE A 100 1.04 -14.23 3.59
N VAL A 101 -0.27 -14.53 3.53
CA VAL A 101 -1.33 -13.87 4.34
C VAL A 101 -1.53 -12.40 4.00
N SER A 102 -1.18 -12.00 2.77
CA SER A 102 -1.43 -10.67 2.23
C SER A 102 -2.30 -10.76 0.98
N ASN A 103 -2.61 -9.63 0.34
CA ASN A 103 -3.41 -9.55 -0.86
C ASN A 103 -2.90 -8.44 -1.79
N ARG A 104 -3.45 -8.40 -3.01
CA ARG A 104 -3.10 -7.48 -4.09
C ARG A 104 -3.24 -5.99 -3.74
N THR A 105 -3.93 -5.63 -2.67
CA THR A 105 -4.17 -4.23 -2.28
C THR A 105 -3.28 -3.72 -1.14
N GLU A 106 -2.46 -4.58 -0.51
CA GLU A 106 -1.62 -4.19 0.63
C GLU A 106 -0.66 -3.02 0.29
N MET A 107 -0.10 -3.03 -0.92
CA MET A 107 0.84 -2.01 -1.39
C MET A 107 0.23 -1.02 -2.39
N ALA A 108 -1.08 -0.76 -2.30
CA ALA A 108 -1.78 0.16 -3.21
C ALA A 108 -1.12 1.55 -3.27
N TYR A 109 -0.65 2.09 -2.14
CA TYR A 109 0.03 3.39 -2.10
C TYR A 109 1.29 3.43 -2.98
N LEU A 110 2.07 2.34 -3.01
CA LEU A 110 3.27 2.24 -3.83
C LEU A 110 2.90 2.06 -5.30
N ALA A 111 1.89 1.25 -5.59
CA ALA A 111 1.38 1.07 -6.95
C ALA A 111 0.86 2.40 -7.54
N GLU A 112 0.14 3.19 -6.74
CA GLU A 112 -0.32 4.52 -7.12
C GLU A 112 0.84 5.49 -7.32
N SER A 113 1.83 5.50 -6.42
CA SER A 113 3.04 6.31 -6.58
C SER A 113 3.76 5.96 -7.89
N MET A 114 4.03 4.69 -8.17
CA MET A 114 4.69 4.28 -9.42
C MET A 114 3.84 4.60 -10.65
N ALA A 115 2.52 4.40 -10.60
CA ALA A 115 1.63 4.76 -11.70
C ALA A 115 1.63 6.26 -11.99
N SER A 116 1.70 7.11 -10.95
CA SER A 116 1.82 8.56 -11.11
C SER A 116 3.14 8.99 -11.79
N HIS A 117 4.16 8.12 -11.77
CA HIS A 117 5.46 8.31 -12.45
C HIS A 117 5.50 7.68 -13.86
N GLY A 118 4.39 7.13 -14.35
CA GLY A 118 4.29 6.62 -15.72
C GLY A 118 4.46 5.10 -15.86
N TYR A 119 4.43 4.35 -14.76
CA TYR A 119 4.47 2.89 -14.80
C TYR A 119 3.06 2.29 -14.90
N LEU A 120 2.95 1.14 -15.58
CA LEU A 120 1.79 0.27 -15.42
C LEU A 120 2.09 -0.69 -14.26
N VAL A 121 1.26 -0.75 -13.24
CA VAL A 121 1.47 -1.63 -12.08
C VAL A 121 0.32 -2.61 -11.97
N ALA A 122 0.63 -3.91 -11.89
CA ALA A 122 -0.35 -4.96 -11.68
C ALA A 122 -0.04 -5.74 -10.40
N ALA A 123 -1.03 -5.94 -9.54
CA ALA A 123 -0.91 -6.80 -8.35
C ALA A 123 -2.01 -7.85 -8.37
N THR A 124 -1.68 -9.10 -8.09
CA THR A 124 -2.63 -10.22 -8.14
C THR A 124 -2.79 -10.88 -6.78
N ASP A 125 -3.99 -11.35 -6.51
CA ASP A 125 -4.22 -12.35 -5.48
C ASP A 125 -3.85 -13.72 -6.04
N TYR A 126 -3.31 -14.57 -5.19
CA TYR A 126 -3.02 -15.97 -5.48
C TYR A 126 -4.02 -16.90 -4.77
N PRO A 127 -4.56 -17.91 -5.48
CA PRO A 127 -5.57 -18.77 -4.91
C PRO A 127 -5.02 -19.57 -3.73
N LEU A 128 -5.82 -19.66 -2.66
CA LEU A 128 -5.54 -20.43 -1.44
C LEU A 128 -4.38 -19.88 -0.57
N THR A 129 -3.79 -18.73 -0.89
CA THR A 129 -2.68 -18.13 -0.12
C THR A 129 -2.88 -16.66 0.26
N SER A 130 -3.91 -16.02 -0.30
CA SER A 130 -4.26 -14.61 -0.10
C SER A 130 -5.49 -14.46 0.78
#